data_AF-A0A938L952-F1
#
_entry.id   AF-A0A938L952-F1
#
_cell.length_a   1.000
_cell.length_b   1.000
_cell.length_c   1.000
_cell.angle_alpha   90.00
_cell.angle_beta   90.00
_cell.angle_gamma   90.00
#
_symmetry.space_group_name_H-M   'P 1'
#
loop_
_entity.id
_entity.type
_entity.pdbx_description
1 polymer ?
#
loop_
_entity_poly.entity_id
_entity_poly.type
_entity_poly.pdbx_seq_one_letter_code
_entity_poly.pdbx_strand_id
1 'polypeptide(L)'
;MDSPDRRKARGRGYPNIYGDLSAGSGANAIKRDIKFGREFLIRWADRLMFGSDYLAPGQEVPQLALYCQIELPDEVQAKIFRDNARRILGF
;
A
#
# COMPACT_ATOMS: atom_id res chain seq x y z
N MET A 1 26.27 -19.40 3.09
CA MET A 1 25.02 -20.20 3.08
C MET A 1 23.87 -19.23 3.06
N ASP A 2 23.38 -18.95 1.85
CA ASP A 2 22.40 -17.91 1.58
C ASP A 2 21.01 -18.39 2.01
N SER A 3 20.40 -17.72 2.98
CA SER A 3 19.05 -18.09 3.46
C SER A 3 18.02 -17.63 2.43
N PRO A 4 17.03 -18.47 2.09
CA PRO A 4 16.10 -18.19 1.01
C PRO A 4 15.32 -16.90 1.27
N ASP A 5 15.39 -16.00 0.30
CA ASP A 5 14.59 -14.81 0.03
C ASP A 5 13.50 -14.48 1.07
N ARG A 6 13.90 -13.80 2.16
CA ARG A 6 12.99 -13.28 3.21
C ARG A 6 11.88 -12.36 2.66
N ARG A 7 12.01 -11.86 1.42
CA ARG A 7 11.07 -10.91 0.80
C ARG A 7 9.83 -11.59 0.23
N LYS A 8 9.89 -12.89 -0.09
CA LYS A 8 8.73 -13.64 -0.64
C LYS A 8 7.87 -14.32 0.43
N ALA A 9 8.39 -14.50 1.65
CA ALA A 9 7.74 -15.29 2.70
C ALA A 9 6.72 -14.50 3.56
N ARG A 10 6.94 -13.20 3.78
CA ARG A 10 6.05 -12.40 4.64
C ARG A 10 4.81 -11.96 3.86
N GLY A 11 3.68 -12.59 4.17
CA GLY A 11 2.37 -12.33 3.58
C GLY A 11 1.68 -13.62 3.12
N ARG A 12 2.37 -14.47 2.36
CA ARG A 12 1.74 -15.70 1.82
C ARG A 12 1.37 -16.72 2.90
N GLY A 13 2.19 -16.85 3.94
CA GLY A 13 1.95 -17.79 5.05
C GLY A 13 0.93 -17.32 6.09
N TYR A 14 0.53 -16.05 6.07
CA TYR A 14 -0.37 -15.46 7.07
C TYR A 14 -1.44 -14.61 6.35
N PRO A 15 -2.63 -15.16 6.10
CA PRO A 15 -3.66 -14.49 5.31
C PRO A 15 -4.24 -13.24 6.00
N ASN A 16 -4.00 -13.11 7.31
CA ASN A 16 -4.48 -12.03 8.16
C ASN A 16 -3.46 -10.91 8.40
N ILE A 17 -2.34 -10.88 7.67
CA ILE A 17 -1.41 -9.74 7.70
C ILE A 17 -1.81 -8.72 6.64
N TYR A 18 -1.94 -7.48 7.09
CA TYR A 18 -2.29 -6.32 6.30
C TYR A 18 -1.19 -5.24 6.42
N GLY A 19 -1.11 -4.35 5.43
CA GLY A 19 -0.21 -3.20 5.46
C GLY A 19 -0.97 -1.91 5.23
N ASP A 20 -0.70 -0.89 6.03
CA ASP A 20 -1.11 0.47 5.75
C ASP A 20 -0.02 1.22 4.98
N LEU A 21 -0.42 2.20 4.15
CA LEU A 21 0.48 2.99 3.29
C LEU A 21 0.66 4.40 3.84
N SER A 22 0.83 4.52 5.17
CA SER A 22 0.90 5.78 5.89
C SER A 22 2.34 6.31 6.12
N ALA A 23 2.45 7.45 6.80
CA ALA A 23 3.71 8.11 7.20
C ALA A 23 4.70 8.43 6.05
N GLY A 24 4.23 8.47 4.80
CA GLY A 24 5.05 8.71 3.61
C GLY A 24 6.02 7.58 3.24
N SER A 25 6.28 6.62 4.14
CA SER A 25 7.22 5.50 3.91
C SER A 25 6.80 4.61 2.73
N GLY A 26 5.52 4.27 2.65
CA GLY A 26 4.95 3.52 1.53
C GLY A 26 5.11 4.27 0.21
N ALA A 27 4.86 5.59 0.20
CA ALA A 27 5.04 6.41 -0.99
C ALA A 27 6.49 6.46 -1.44
N ASN A 28 7.44 6.62 -0.52
CA ASN A 28 8.87 6.59 -0.82
C ASN A 28 9.31 5.22 -1.38
N ALA A 29 8.78 4.13 -0.85
CA ALA A 29 9.10 2.79 -1.35
C ALA A 29 8.59 2.56 -2.77
N ILE A 30 7.35 2.99 -3.08
CA ILE A 30 6.75 2.86 -4.41
C ILE A 30 7.45 3.75 -5.44
N LYS A 31 7.79 5.00 -5.07
CA LYS A 31 8.43 5.97 -5.98
C LYS A 31 9.83 5.57 -6.45
N ARG A 32 10.54 4.72 -5.70
CA ARG A 32 11.90 4.25 -6.08
C ARG A 32 11.93 3.51 -7.41
N ASP A 33 10.88 2.75 -7.69
CA ASP A 33 10.66 2.07 -8.97
C ASP A 33 9.15 2.02 -9.20
N ILE A 34 8.64 2.94 -10.02
CA ILE A 34 7.21 3.10 -10.26
C ILE A 34 6.60 1.85 -10.89
N LYS A 35 7.33 1.18 -11.79
CA LYS A 35 6.81 -0.03 -12.45
C LYS A 35 6.66 -1.16 -11.43
N PHE A 36 7.71 -1.42 -10.66
CA PHE A 36 7.66 -2.43 -9.60
C PHE A 36 6.62 -2.08 -8.53
N GLY A 37 6.57 -0.80 -8.12
CA GLY A 37 5.62 -0.30 -7.14
C GLY A 37 4.17 -0.48 -7.60
N ARG A 38 3.87 -0.20 -8.87
CA ARG A 38 2.57 -0.48 -9.49
C ARG A 38 2.21 -1.96 -9.41
N GLU A 39 3.13 -2.83 -9.83
CA GLU A 39 2.92 -4.28 -9.78
C GLU A 39 2.74 -4.79 -8.35
N PHE A 40 3.43 -4.20 -7.37
CA PHE A 40 3.28 -4.52 -5.96
C PHE A 40 1.88 -4.17 -5.44
N LEU A 41 1.40 -2.96 -5.75
CA LEU A 41 0.06 -2.49 -5.35
C LEU A 41 -1.04 -3.41 -5.91
N ILE A 42 -0.93 -3.79 -7.18
CA ILE A 42 -1.88 -4.74 -7.81
C ILE A 42 -1.80 -6.11 -7.14
N ARG A 43 -0.59 -6.66 -6.96
CA ARG A 43 -0.37 -8.00 -6.41
C ARG A 43 -0.91 -8.16 -4.98
N TRP A 44 -0.87 -7.08 -4.20
CA TRP A 44 -1.28 -7.07 -2.80
C TRP A 44 -2.55 -6.24 -2.54
N ALA A 45 -3.34 -5.99 -3.57
CA ALA A 45 -4.49 -5.09 -3.51
C ALA A 45 -5.49 -5.44 -2.39
N ASP A 46 -5.69 -6.72 -2.07
CA ASP A 46 -6.61 -7.16 -1.00
C ASP A 46 -6.07 -6.98 0.43
N ARG A 47 -4.81 -6.55 0.56
CA ARG A 47 -4.10 -6.50 1.85
C ARG A 47 -3.48 -5.16 2.18
N LEU A 48 -3.68 -4.17 1.32
CA LEU A 48 -3.15 -2.82 1.49
C LEU A 48 -4.28 -1.83 1.77
N MET A 49 -3.99 -0.83 2.60
CA MET A 49 -4.91 0.26 2.91
C MET A 49 -4.19 1.61 2.78
N PHE A 50 -4.88 2.59 2.22
CA PHE A 50 -4.41 3.97 2.24
C PHE A 50 -4.43 4.52 3.68
N GLY A 51 -3.42 5.31 4.01
CA GLY A 51 -3.39 6.13 5.22
C GLY A 51 -2.54 7.37 4.96
N SER A 52 -2.97 8.54 5.44
CA SER A 52 -2.20 9.78 5.31
C SER A 52 -1.15 9.93 6.41
N ASP A 53 -1.48 9.51 7.62
CA ASP A 53 -0.77 9.86 8.86
C ASP A 53 -0.62 11.38 9.01
N TYR A 54 -1.74 12.11 8.83
CA TYR A 54 -1.79 13.57 8.89
C TYR A 54 -1.91 14.04 10.33
N LEU A 55 -0.87 14.70 10.85
CA LEU A 55 -0.76 15.05 12.27
C LEU A 55 -0.93 16.55 12.55
N ALA A 56 -0.71 17.43 11.56
CA ALA A 56 -0.81 18.88 11.73
C ALA A 56 -1.25 19.60 10.46
N PRO A 57 -1.93 20.76 10.58
CA PRO A 57 -2.27 21.62 9.45
C PRO A 57 -1.06 21.94 8.56
N GLY A 58 -1.21 21.76 7.24
CA GLY A 58 -0.16 22.04 6.26
C GLY A 58 0.87 20.94 6.10
N GLN A 59 0.74 19.80 6.80
CA GLN A 59 1.64 18.66 6.60
C GLN A 59 1.54 18.12 5.17
N GLU A 60 2.68 17.94 4.52
CA GLU A 60 2.72 17.29 3.22
C GLU A 60 2.31 15.81 3.31
N VAL A 61 1.48 15.38 2.38
CA VAL A 61 1.02 13.98 2.27
C VAL A 61 1.51 13.42 0.93
N PRO A 62 2.76 12.94 0.84
CA PRO A 62 3.38 12.52 -0.42
C PRO A 62 2.65 11.35 -1.11
N GLN A 63 1.84 10.60 -0.35
CA GLN A 63 0.95 9.55 -0.86
C GLN A 63 -0.08 10.12 -1.84
N LEU A 64 -0.69 11.28 -1.56
CA LEU A 64 -1.69 11.87 -2.45
C LEU A 64 -1.07 12.21 -3.81
N ALA A 65 0.09 12.87 -3.79
CA ALA A 65 0.82 13.19 -5.02
C ALA A 65 1.23 11.92 -5.81
N LEU A 66 1.62 10.85 -5.13
CA LEU A 66 1.94 9.57 -5.76
C LEU A 66 0.72 8.97 -6.47
N TYR A 67 -0.41 8.89 -5.77
CA TYR A 67 -1.59 8.20 -6.30
C TYR A 67 -2.26 8.96 -7.46
N CYS A 68 -2.02 10.26 -7.59
CA CYS A 68 -2.40 11.02 -8.80
C CYS A 68 -1.53 10.70 -10.03
N GLN A 69 -0.33 10.12 -9.85
CA GLN A 69 0.62 9.87 -10.94
C GLN A 69 0.66 8.40 -11.36
N ILE A 70 0.20 7.49 -10.52
CA ILE A 70 0.18 6.06 -10.79
C ILE A 70 -1.24 5.63 -11.17
N GLU A 71 -1.44 5.32 -12.44
CA GLU A 71 -2.67 4.70 -12.88
C GLU A 71 -2.80 3.32 -12.23
N LEU A 72 -3.98 2.94 -11.71
CA LEU A 72 -4.30 1.66 -11.10
C LEU A 72 -5.67 1.19 -11.60
N PRO A 73 -5.90 -0.12 -11.80
CA PRO A 73 -7.24 -0.60 -12.11
C PRO A 73 -8.25 -0.14 -11.06
N ASP A 74 -9.47 0.19 -11.46
CA ASP A 74 -10.51 0.74 -10.58
C ASP A 74 -10.78 -0.15 -9.37
N GLU A 75 -10.78 -1.48 -9.55
CA GLU A 75 -10.94 -2.44 -8.47
C GLU A 75 -9.80 -2.37 -7.43
N VAL A 76 -8.56 -2.09 -7.87
CA VAL A 76 -7.40 -1.97 -7.00
C VAL A 76 -7.48 -0.68 -6.21
N GLN A 77 -7.89 0.42 -6.87
CA GLN A 77 -8.13 1.70 -6.21
C GLN A 77 -9.23 1.56 -5.14
N ALA A 78 -10.35 0.94 -5.48
CA ALA A 78 -11.47 0.71 -4.55
C ALA A 78 -11.03 -0.08 -3.30
N LYS A 79 -10.28 -1.17 -3.49
CA LYS A 79 -9.72 -1.97 -2.39
C LYS A 79 -8.79 -1.16 -1.49
N ILE A 80 -7.78 -0.51 -2.07
CA ILE A 80 -6.72 0.17 -1.31
C ILE A 80 -7.25 1.44 -0.64
N PHE A 81 -8.05 2.24 -1.34
CA PHE A 81 -8.48 3.55 -0.85
C PHE A 81 -9.67 3.47 0.12
N ARG A 82 -10.36 2.33 0.21
CA ARG A 82 -11.62 2.26 0.97
C ARG A 82 -12.01 0.86 1.44
N ASP A 83 -12.15 -0.10 0.52
CA ASP A 83 -12.95 -1.29 0.80
C ASP A 83 -12.25 -2.27 1.75
N ASN A 84 -10.91 -2.34 1.72
CA ASN A 84 -10.17 -3.13 2.70
C ASN A 84 -10.33 -2.60 4.12
N ALA A 85 -10.24 -1.29 4.30
CA ALA A 85 -10.41 -0.68 5.62
C ALA A 85 -11.83 -0.91 6.15
N ARG A 86 -12.86 -0.75 5.30
CA ARG A 86 -14.25 -1.08 5.66
C ARG A 86 -14.42 -2.53 6.09
N ARG A 87 -13.94 -3.47 5.27
CA ARG A 87 -14.01 -4.91 5.55
C ARG A 87 -13.32 -5.29 6.86
N ILE A 88 -12.15 -4.71 7.15
CA ILE A 88 -11.34 -5.07 8.32
C ILE A 88 -11.87 -4.41 9.59
N LEU A 89 -12.36 -3.18 9.50
CA LEU A 89 -12.83 -2.40 10.65
C LEU A 89 -14.34 -2.60 10.94
N GLY A 90 -15.07 -3.28 10.05
CA GLY A 90 -16.48 -3.62 10.25
C GLY A 90 -17.46 -2.50 9.91
N PHE A 91 -17.15 -1.68 8.90
CA PHE A 91 -18.03 -0.63 8.37
C PHE A 91 -18.75 -1.05 7.08
#